data_AF-A0A528TSG9-F1
#
_entry.id   AF-A0A528TSG9-F1
#
_cell.length_a   1.000
_cell.length_b   1.000
_cell.length_c   1.000
_cell.angle_alpha   90.00
_cell.angle_beta   90.00
_cell.angle_gamma   90.00
#
_symmetry.space_group_name_H-M   'P 1'
#
loop_
_entity.id
_entity.type
_entity.pdbx_description
1 polymer ?
#
loop_
_entity_poly.entity_id
_entity_poly.type
_entity_poly.pdbx_seq_one_letter_code
_entity_poly.pdbx_strand_id
1 'polypeptide(L)' 'ADGWDLRSPDMTITPEYGIERFYLPEGKGMAIQNDMRVRPFGVKLALSANGKAQIKALMDGDKTLFEEPLY' A
#
# COMPACT_ATOMS: atom_id res chain seq x y z
N ALA A 1 1.45 4.66 25.82
CA ALA A 1 2.27 4.94 24.63
C ALA A 1 1.64 6.15 23.97
N ASP A 2 2.41 7.23 23.79
CA ASP A 2 1.92 8.42 23.09
C ASP A 2 1.67 8.05 21.63
N GLY A 3 0.38 7.90 21.30
CA GLY A 3 -0.07 7.49 19.98
C GLY A 3 -0.04 8.64 18.99
N TRP A 4 0.06 8.30 17.71
CA TRP A 4 0.03 9.26 16.61
C TRP A 4 -1.39 9.85 16.45
N ASP A 5 -1.53 11.18 16.35
CA ASP A 5 -2.83 11.81 16.08
C ASP A 5 -3.07 11.96 14.57
N LEU A 6 -3.55 10.87 13.95
CA LEU A 6 -3.83 10.72 12.50
C LEU A 6 -4.90 11.67 11.94
N ARG A 7 -5.46 12.58 12.75
CA ARG A 7 -6.60 13.43 12.41
C ARG A 7 -6.22 14.88 12.09
N SER A 8 -4.98 15.26 12.33
CA SER A 8 -4.49 16.60 12.05
C SER A 8 -4.25 16.78 10.54
N PRO A 9 -4.87 17.79 9.89
CA PRO A 9 -4.83 17.93 8.42
C PRO A 9 -3.43 18.19 7.86
N ASP A 10 -2.53 18.77 8.66
CA ASP A 10 -1.15 19.06 8.26
C ASP A 10 -0.16 17.95 8.64
N MET A 11 -0.65 16.82 9.17
CA MET A 11 0.23 15.77 9.62
C MET A 11 0.80 14.98 8.43
N THR A 12 2.12 15.12 8.25
CA THR A 12 2.87 14.29 7.31
C THR A 12 3.46 13.11 8.06
N ILE A 13 3.23 11.89 7.56
CA ILE A 13 3.79 10.66 8.11
C ILE A 13 4.80 10.14 7.11
N THR A 14 6.02 9.86 7.58
CA THR A 14 7.02 9.15 6.80
C THR A 14 7.08 7.71 7.31
N PRO A 15 6.23 6.80 6.81
CA PRO A 15 6.26 5.42 7.26
C PRO A 15 7.59 4.77 6.85
N GLU A 16 8.22 4.05 7.78
CA GLU A 16 9.29 3.14 7.43
C GLU A 16 8.67 1.88 6.83
N TYR A 17 8.93 1.64 5.55
CA TYR A 17 8.54 0.40 4.87
C TYR A 17 9.80 -0.39 4.46
N GLY A 18 9.72 -1.70 4.61
CA GLY A 18 10.69 -2.62 4.04
C GLY A 18 10.38 -2.96 2.58
N ILE A 19 11.07 -3.95 2.03
CA ILE A 19 10.69 -4.57 0.74
C ILE A 19 9.51 -5.51 1.02
N GLU A 20 8.30 -5.07 0.67
CA GLU A 20 7.11 -5.90 0.69
C GLU A 20 6.92 -6.65 -0.64
N ARG A 21 6.31 -7.83 -0.56
CA ARG A 21 6.05 -8.69 -1.73
C ARG A 21 4.57 -8.97 -1.83
N PHE A 22 4.00 -8.77 -3.01
CA PHE A 22 2.66 -9.23 -3.35
C PHE A 22 2.75 -10.37 -4.36
N TYR A 23 1.90 -11.37 -4.19
CA TYR A 23 1.83 -12.52 -5.09
C TYR A 23 0.59 -12.40 -5.96
N LEU A 24 0.80 -12.44 -7.27
CA LEU A 24 -0.28 -12.42 -8.25
C LEU A 24 -0.48 -13.82 -8.84
N PRO A 25 -1.71 -14.17 -9.23
CA PRO A 25 -1.92 -15.35 -10.08
C PRO A 25 -1.06 -15.27 -11.34
N GLU A 26 -0.68 -16.45 -11.83
CA GLU A 26 0.13 -16.57 -13.04
C GLU A 26 -0.47 -15.78 -14.22
N GLY A 27 0.38 -15.09 -14.97
CA GLY A 27 -0.02 -14.28 -16.12
C GLY A 27 -0.60 -12.89 -15.81
N LYS A 28 -0.83 -12.53 -14.54
CA LYS A 28 -1.39 -11.21 -14.18
C LYS A 28 -0.34 -10.11 -13.94
N GLY A 29 0.93 -10.46 -13.74
CA GLY A 29 1.99 -9.50 -13.39
C GLY A 29 2.47 -8.60 -14.54
N MET A 30 2.51 -9.13 -15.77
CA MET A 30 3.13 -8.42 -16.90
C MET A 30 2.41 -7.12 -17.28
N ALA A 31 1.08 -7.13 -17.26
CA ALA A 31 0.29 -5.94 -17.58
C ALA A 31 0.53 -4.81 -16.55
N ILE A 32 0.55 -5.17 -15.26
CA ILE A 32 0.82 -4.23 -14.16
C ILE A 32 2.23 -3.67 -14.27
N GLN A 33 3.24 -4.53 -14.51
CA GLN A 33 4.63 -4.09 -14.68
C GLN A 33 4.80 -3.10 -15.83
N ASN A 34 4.13 -3.33 -16.97
CA ASN A 34 4.18 -2.41 -18.10
C ASN A 34 3.52 -1.08 -17.77
N ASP A 35 2.35 -1.12 -17.11
CA ASP A 35 1.60 0.08 -16.72
C ASP A 35 2.34 0.94 -15.68
N MET A 36 3.07 0.32 -14.74
CA MET A 36 3.88 1.04 -13.74
C MET A 36 4.98 1.91 -14.35
N ARG A 37 5.37 1.66 -15.60
CA ARG A 37 6.35 2.50 -16.33
C ARG A 37 5.72 3.74 -16.95
N VAL A 38 4.39 3.81 -17.00
CA VAL A 38 3.63 4.83 -17.72
C VAL A 38 2.86 5.74 -16.75
N ARG A 39 2.37 5.22 -15.63
CA ARG A 39 1.55 5.96 -14.67
C ARG A 39 1.85 5.56 -13.21
N PRO A 40 1.58 6.43 -12.23
CA PRO A 40 1.78 6.10 -10.83
C PRO A 40 0.75 5.08 -10.34
N PHE A 41 1.19 4.23 -9.41
CA PHE A 41 0.35 3.27 -8.70
C PHE A 41 0.26 3.66 -7.23
N GLY A 42 -0.89 3.40 -6.63
CA GLY A 42 -1.14 3.65 -5.21
C GLY A 42 -1.05 2.37 -4.37
N VAL A 43 -0.99 2.54 -3.06
CA VAL A 43 -1.17 1.45 -2.11
C VAL A 43 -2.21 1.83 -1.06
N LYS A 44 -3.03 0.87 -0.64
CA LYS A 44 -3.75 1.00 0.63
C LYS A 44 -2.84 0.47 1.73
N LEU A 45 -2.66 1.26 2.79
CA LEU A 45 -1.85 0.90 3.95
C LEU A 45 -2.70 0.94 5.22
N ALA A 46 -2.45 0.00 6.12
CA ALA A 46 -2.92 0.04 7.49
C ALA A 46 -1.79 0.57 8.37
N LEU A 47 -2.07 1.59 9.18
CA LEU A 47 -1.14 2.15 10.13
C LEU A 47 -1.64 1.87 11.54
N SER A 48 -0.81 1.27 12.37
CA SER A 48 -1.11 1.04 13.78
C SER A 48 -0.78 2.26 14.63
N ALA A 49 -1.37 2.36 15.83
CA ALA A 49 -1.19 3.49 16.72
C ALA A 49 0.26 3.70 17.21
N ASN A 50 1.14 2.70 17.06
CA ASN A 50 2.57 2.81 17.40
C ASN A 50 3.46 3.14 16.19
N GLY A 51 2.88 3.42 15.02
CA GLY A 51 3.61 3.82 13.81
C GLY A 51 4.01 2.65 12.89
N LYS A 52 3.69 1.40 13.22
CA LYS A 52 3.94 0.27 12.31
C LYS A 52 2.94 0.29 11.15
N ALA A 53 3.44 0.36 9.92
CA ALA A 53 2.67 0.31 8.69
C ALA A 53 2.65 -1.09 8.07
N GLN A 54 1.58 -1.44 7.35
CA GLN A 54 1.48 -2.63 6.51
C GLN A 54 0.73 -2.28 5.22
N ILE A 55 1.27 -2.67 4.07
CA ILE A 55 0.57 -2.56 2.79
C ILE A 55 -0.53 -3.64 2.73
N LYS A 56 -1.75 -3.24 2.37
CA LYS A 56 -2.92 -4.12 2.30
C LYS A 56 -3.43 -4.36 0.88
N ALA A 57 -3.21 -3.38 -0.01
CA ALA A 57 -3.62 -3.51 -1.40
C ALA A 57 -2.74 -2.71 -2.35
N LEU A 58 -2.59 -3.21 -3.58
CA LEU A 58 -2.05 -2.47 -4.72
C LEU A 58 -3.20 -1.83 -5.51
N MET A 59 -3.04 -0.55 -5.85
CA MET A 59 -4.08 0.27 -6.46
C MET A 59 -3.61 0.89 -7.78
N ASP A 60 -4.51 0.99 -8.75
CA ASP A 60 -4.37 1.81 -9.97
C ASP A 60 -5.52 2.81 -9.99
N GLY A 61 -5.26 4.02 -9.51
CA GLY A 61 -6.31 4.97 -9.12
C GLY A 61 -7.24 4.36 -8.07
N ASP A 62 -8.55 4.35 -8.37
CA ASP A 62 -9.57 3.79 -7.49
C ASP A 62 -9.72 2.26 -7.62
N LYS A 63 -9.04 1.64 -8.60
CA LYS A 63 -9.14 0.20 -8.84
C LYS A 63 -8.16 -0.57 -7.96
N THR A 64 -8.69 -1.48 -7.15
CA THR A 64 -7.87 -2.47 -6.43
C THR A 64 -7.41 -3.56 -7.41
N LEU A 65 -6.10 -3.73 -7.54
CA LEU A 65 -5.47 -4.73 -8.41
C LEU A 65 -5.10 -6.00 -7.64
N PHE A 66 -4.79 -5.86 -6.36
CA PHE A 66 -4.47 -6.95 -5.46
C PHE A 66 -4.85 -6.53 -4.04
N GLU A 67 -5.36 -7.48 -3.26
CA GLU A 67 -5.65 -7.32 -1.85
C GLU A 67 -5.13 -8.56 -1.11
N GLU A 68 -4.43 -8.34 0.00
CA GLU A 68 -3.91 -9.45 0.82
C GLU A 68 -5.08 -10.21 1.46
N PRO A 69 -5.17 -11.55 1.32
CA PRO A 69 -6.23 -12.32 1.96
C PRO A 69 -6.14 -12.21 3.49
N LEU A 70 -7.28 -12.14 4.16
CA LEU A 70 -7.35 -12.31 5.61
C LEU A 70 -7.14 -13.79 5.92
N TYR A 71 -5.96 -14.16 6.42
CA TYR A 71 -5.70 -15.46 7.03
C TYR A 71 -5.85 -15.40 8.54
#